data_AF-A0A645EST7-F1
#
_entry.id   AF-A0A645EST7-F1
#
_cell.length_a   1.000
_cell.length_b   1.000
_cell.length_c   1.000
_cell.angle_alpha   90.00
_cell.angle_beta   90.00
_cell.angle_gamma   90.00
#
_symmetry.space_group_name_H-M   'P 1'
#
loop_
_entity.id
_entity.type
_entity.pdbx_description
1 polymer ?
#
loop_
_entity_poly.entity_id
_entity_poly.type
_entity_poly.pdbx_seq_one_letter_code
_entity_poly.pdbx_strand_id
1 'polypeptide(L)'
;MEEDARNTILVLVNYDGENLGEFRKNLATYGAVKVKTVDGAGGDLRTLQVEVNSDNYKAILEIFKKAIIENAKGYDAKDDRMSGNPNQMNIQSMYSDIDLDANEMETEFQASFEELLWFVNVHLFNAGFGDFEQEEVEVIFNRDILINEAEVIENVQKSNGILSDETLVANHPWVDDPQKELERKEEQKKKEMDEYMNAFPPAVPGNGGQGGGINEE
;
A
#
# COMPACT_ATOMS: atom_id res chain seq x y z
N MET A 1 -27.18 -4.81 -16.10
CA MET A 1 -28.23 -3.79 -16.31
C MET A 1 -29.28 -4.43 -17.17
N GLU A 2 -30.38 -4.89 -16.57
CA GLU A 2 -31.57 -5.20 -17.36
C GLU A 2 -32.10 -3.88 -17.92
N GLU A 3 -32.33 -3.85 -19.22
CA GLU A 3 -33.02 -2.76 -19.89
C GLU A 3 -34.49 -2.85 -19.47
N ASP A 4 -34.87 -2.12 -18.41
CA ASP A 4 -36.26 -2.05 -17.97
C ASP A 4 -37.10 -1.38 -19.06
N ALA A 5 -38.06 -2.13 -19.61
CA ALA A 5 -39.01 -1.67 -20.61
C ALA A 5 -39.89 -0.48 -20.14
N ARG A 6 -39.76 -0.05 -18.87
CA ARG A 6 -40.43 1.11 -18.28
C ARG A 6 -39.63 2.42 -18.35
N ASN A 7 -38.39 2.41 -18.85
CA ASN A 7 -37.59 3.64 -18.98
C ASN A 7 -38.19 4.67 -19.96
N THR A 8 -39.05 4.23 -20.88
CA THR A 8 -39.78 5.11 -21.80
C THR A 8 -41.28 4.86 -21.67
N ILE A 9 -42.02 5.85 -21.17
CA ILE A 9 -43.48 5.85 -21.12
C ILE A 9 -43.99 6.63 -22.34
N LEU A 10 -44.76 5.96 -23.20
CA LEU A 10 -45.40 6.57 -24.37
C LEU A 10 -46.78 7.08 -23.97
N VAL A 11 -46.97 8.40 -24.02
CA VAL A 11 -48.24 9.08 -23.75
C VAL A 11 -48.94 9.37 -25.07
N LEU A 12 -50.12 8.78 -25.25
CA LEU A 12 -50.94 8.91 -26.45
C LEU A 12 -52.03 9.96 -26.24
N VAL A 13 -52.10 10.97 -27.12
CA VAL A 13 -53.15 11.99 -27.14
C VAL A 13 -53.92 11.87 -28.45
N ASN A 14 -55.23 11.63 -28.38
CA ASN A 14 -56.14 11.46 -29.53
C ASN A 14 -55.64 10.44 -30.59
N TYR A 15 -55.30 9.23 -30.14
CA TYR A 15 -54.88 8.13 -31.00
C TYR A 15 -56.01 7.62 -31.90
N ASP A 16 -55.69 7.29 -33.17
CA ASP A 16 -56.65 6.83 -34.19
C ASP A 16 -56.96 5.32 -34.13
N GLY A 17 -56.86 4.69 -32.96
CA GLY A 17 -57.08 3.26 -32.81
C GLY A 17 -57.69 2.89 -31.47
N GLU A 18 -58.40 1.77 -31.44
CA GLU A 18 -59.13 1.30 -30.26
C GLU A 18 -58.26 0.41 -29.34
N ASN A 19 -57.19 -0.19 -29.86
CA ASN A 19 -56.41 -1.22 -29.15
C ASN A 19 -54.91 -0.89 -29.03
N LEU A 20 -54.38 -0.93 -27.80
CA LEU A 20 -52.96 -0.73 -27.49
C LEU A 20 -52.04 -1.81 -28.07
N GLY A 21 -52.54 -3.03 -28.29
CA GLY A 21 -51.80 -4.11 -28.94
C GLY A 21 -51.57 -3.84 -30.43
N GLU A 22 -52.55 -3.23 -31.10
CA GLU A 22 -52.43 -2.81 -32.50
C GLU A 22 -51.47 -1.62 -32.64
N PHE A 23 -51.52 -0.67 -31.71
CA PHE A 23 -50.54 0.39 -31.59
C PHE A 23 -49.10 -0.14 -31.52
N ARG A 24 -48.82 -1.10 -30.62
CA ARG A 24 -47.49 -1.72 -30.49
C ARG A 24 -47.06 -2.44 -31.76
N LYS A 25 -47.97 -3.18 -32.39
CA LYS A 25 -47.71 -3.87 -33.66
C LYS A 25 -47.39 -2.89 -34.78
N ASN A 26 -48.16 -1.81 -34.91
CA ASN A 26 -47.95 -0.80 -35.95
C ASN A 26 -46.67 -0.01 -35.73
N LEU A 27 -46.34 0.36 -34.49
CA LEU A 27 -45.07 0.97 -34.15
C LEU A 27 -43.89 0.06 -34.53
N ALA A 28 -43.96 -1.24 -34.20
CA ALA A 28 -42.90 -2.20 -34.52
C ALA A 28 -42.79 -2.53 -36.02
N THR A 29 -43.92 -2.55 -36.75
CA THR A 29 -43.96 -2.95 -38.16
C THR A 29 -43.67 -1.79 -39.11
N TYR A 30 -44.18 -0.60 -38.81
CA TYR A 30 -44.15 0.55 -39.71
C TYR A 30 -43.33 1.74 -39.18
N GLY A 31 -42.96 1.74 -37.89
CA GLY A 31 -42.20 2.83 -37.28
C GLY A 31 -42.97 4.15 -37.15
N ALA A 32 -44.28 4.17 -37.43
CA ALA A 32 -45.11 5.37 -37.42
C ALA A 32 -46.49 5.08 -36.82
N VAL A 33 -47.10 6.10 -36.22
CA VAL A 33 -48.36 6.01 -35.49
C VAL A 33 -49.32 7.07 -36.04
N LYS A 34 -50.54 6.66 -36.38
CA LYS A 34 -51.58 7.56 -36.85
C LYS A 34 -52.31 8.21 -35.67
N VAL A 35 -52.38 9.53 -35.67
CA VAL A 35 -53.09 10.33 -34.66
C VAL A 35 -54.23 11.12 -35.32
N LYS A 36 -55.28 11.43 -34.56
CA LYS A 36 -56.46 12.16 -35.02
C LYS A 36 -56.63 13.47 -34.25
N THR A 37 -57.22 14.46 -34.90
CA THR A 37 -57.67 15.69 -34.25
C THR A 37 -59.13 15.51 -33.83
N VAL A 38 -59.44 15.68 -32.55
CA VAL A 38 -60.80 15.62 -32.00
C VAL A 38 -61.09 16.96 -31.35
N ASP A 39 -62.23 17.57 -31.69
CA ASP A 39 -62.71 18.85 -31.12
C ASP A 39 -61.69 20.00 -31.16
N GLY A 40 -60.95 20.12 -32.26
CA GLY A 40 -59.95 21.18 -32.45
C GLY A 40 -58.63 20.96 -31.71
N ALA A 41 -58.52 19.90 -30.90
CA ALA A 41 -57.27 19.48 -30.26
C ALA A 41 -56.54 18.43 -31.12
N GLY A 42 -55.35 18.79 -31.61
CA GLY A 42 -54.50 17.89 -32.40
C GLY A 42 -54.05 16.66 -31.61
N GLY A 43 -54.00 15.51 -32.27
CA GLY A 43 -53.40 14.32 -31.68
C GLY A 43 -51.88 14.39 -31.64
N ASP A 44 -51.30 13.80 -30.62
CA ASP A 44 -49.87 13.91 -30.30
C ASP A 44 -49.37 12.61 -29.65
N LEU A 45 -48.09 12.29 -29.86
CA LEU A 45 -47.40 11.18 -29.21
C LEU A 45 -46.23 11.78 -28.43
N ARG A 46 -46.33 11.76 -27.10
CA ARG A 46 -45.27 12.27 -26.23
C ARG A 46 -44.51 11.12 -25.61
N THR A 47 -43.19 11.22 -25.60
CA THR A 47 -42.33 10.28 -24.91
C THR A 47 -41.93 10.89 -23.57
N LEU A 48 -42.24 10.21 -22.48
CA LEU A 48 -41.66 10.48 -21.17
C LEU A 48 -40.53 9.46 -20.98
N GLN A 49 -39.31 9.90 -21.22
CA GLN A 49 -38.11 9.10 -20.93
C GLN A 49 -37.62 9.46 -19.54
N VAL A 50 -37.38 8.46 -18.71
CA VAL A 50 -36.59 8.64 -17.50
C VAL A 50 -35.14 8.75 -17.96
N GLU A 51 -34.61 9.98 -18.01
CA GLU A 51 -33.21 10.21 -18.32
C GLU A 51 -32.33 9.66 -17.19
N VAL A 52 -31.79 8.47 -17.40
CA VAL A 52 -30.78 7.89 -16.52
C VAL A 52 -29.46 8.59 -16.83
N ASN A 53 -29.13 9.60 -16.01
CA ASN A 53 -27.85 10.29 -16.13
C ASN A 53 -26.72 9.38 -15.62
N SER A 54 -25.96 8.81 -16.56
CA SER A 54 -24.87 7.88 -16.27
C SER A 54 -23.73 8.52 -15.46
N ASP A 55 -23.54 9.84 -15.53
CA ASP A 55 -22.52 10.55 -14.77
C ASP A 55 -22.90 10.65 -13.29
N ASN A 56 -24.18 10.82 -12.97
CA ASN A 56 -24.65 10.77 -11.58
C ASN A 56 -24.39 9.39 -10.94
N TYR A 57 -24.60 8.30 -11.70
CA TYR A 57 -24.32 6.95 -11.20
C TYR A 57 -22.83 6.73 -10.96
N LYS A 58 -21.96 7.20 -11.86
CA LYS A 58 -20.51 7.13 -11.64
C LYS A 58 -20.09 7.91 -10.39
N ALA A 59 -20.60 9.13 -10.22
CA ALA A 59 -20.30 9.95 -9.05
C ALA A 59 -20.73 9.27 -7.74
N ILE A 60 -21.93 8.69 -7.71
CA ILE A 60 -22.42 7.94 -6.54
C ILE A 60 -21.55 6.71 -6.28
N LEU A 61 -21.19 5.94 -7.31
CA LEU A 61 -20.34 4.76 -7.17
C LEU A 61 -18.93 5.12 -6.68
N GLU A 62 -18.35 6.22 -7.15
CA GLU A 62 -17.06 6.72 -6.68
C GLU A 62 -17.10 7.12 -5.20
N ILE A 63 -18.15 7.84 -4.78
CA ILE A 63 -18.35 8.21 -3.37
C ILE A 63 -18.49 6.95 -2.51
N PHE A 64 -19.32 5.99 -2.93
CA PHE A 64 -19.48 4.75 -2.16
C PHE A 64 -18.20 3.92 -2.13
N LYS A 65 -17.45 3.83 -3.24
CA LYS A 65 -16.15 3.14 -3.25
C LYS A 65 -15.21 3.76 -2.21
N LYS A 66 -15.07 5.10 -2.19
CA LYS A 66 -14.23 5.81 -1.22
C LYS A 66 -14.69 5.57 0.21
N ALA A 67 -15.99 5.74 0.47
CA ALA A 67 -16.56 5.54 1.80
C ALA A 67 -16.37 4.10 2.30
N ILE A 68 -16.52 3.08 1.45
CA ILE A 68 -16.30 1.69 1.84
C ILE A 68 -14.84 1.46 2.24
N ILE A 69 -13.90 1.98 1.46
CA ILE A 69 -12.47 1.80 1.73
C ILE A 69 -12.07 2.50 3.04
N GLU A 70 -12.53 3.74 3.25
CA GLU A 70 -12.27 4.48 4.49
C GLU A 70 -12.90 3.79 5.71
N ASN A 71 -14.17 3.37 5.63
CA ASN A 71 -14.85 2.71 6.75
C ASN A 71 -14.29 1.31 7.04
N ALA A 72 -13.79 0.60 6.03
CA ALA A 72 -13.15 -0.70 6.20
C ALA A 72 -11.64 -0.58 6.48
N LYS A 73 -11.12 0.64 6.65
CA LYS A 73 -9.69 0.92 6.85
C LYS A 73 -8.80 0.20 5.82
N GLY A 74 -9.24 0.20 4.56
CA GLY A 74 -8.63 -0.57 3.47
C GLY A 74 -7.62 0.22 2.65
N TYR A 75 -6.82 -0.50 1.86
CA TYR A 75 -5.85 0.10 0.92
C TYR A 75 -6.44 0.30 -0.49
N ASP A 76 -6.45 1.53 -1.01
CA ASP A 76 -6.75 1.81 -2.43
C ASP A 76 -5.49 2.08 -3.25
N ALA A 77 -4.91 1.03 -3.83
CA ALA A 77 -3.71 1.12 -4.66
C ALA A 77 -3.89 1.95 -5.95
N LYS A 78 -5.13 2.27 -6.33
CA LYS A 78 -5.46 3.03 -7.55
C LYS A 78 -6.00 4.42 -7.22
N ASP A 79 -5.78 4.91 -6.01
CA ASP A 79 -6.14 6.27 -5.64
C ASP A 79 -5.32 7.27 -6.49
N ASP A 80 -5.99 8.31 -6.98
CA ASP A 80 -5.36 9.36 -7.79
C ASP A 80 -4.20 10.08 -7.06
N ARG A 81 -4.16 10.00 -5.73
CA ARG A 81 -3.03 10.47 -4.89
C ARG A 81 -1.71 9.76 -5.21
N MET A 82 -1.75 8.56 -5.82
CA MET A 82 -0.57 7.83 -6.30
C MET A 82 -0.17 8.16 -7.74
N SER A 83 -1.00 8.88 -8.51
CA SER A 83 -0.77 9.18 -9.93
C SER A 83 0.37 10.19 -10.20
N GLY A 84 1.03 10.68 -9.14
CA GLY A 84 2.20 11.58 -9.21
C GLY A 84 3.50 10.90 -8.77
N ASN A 85 4.54 11.70 -8.48
CA ASN A 85 5.75 11.17 -7.84
C ASN A 85 5.40 10.73 -6.42
N PRO A 86 5.56 9.43 -6.08
CA PRO A 86 5.27 8.94 -4.74
C PRO A 86 6.23 9.60 -3.73
N ASN A 87 5.66 10.40 -2.84
CA ASN A 87 6.34 10.98 -1.68
C ASN A 87 6.00 10.13 -0.45
N GLN A 88 6.96 9.93 0.46
CA GLN A 88 6.74 9.21 1.71
C GLN A 88 5.52 9.72 2.50
N MET A 89 5.26 11.03 2.51
CA MET A 89 4.08 11.61 3.17
C MET A 89 2.75 11.12 2.58
N ASN A 90 2.68 10.95 1.25
CA ASN A 90 1.48 10.42 0.59
C ASN A 90 1.29 8.94 0.92
N ILE A 91 2.37 8.17 0.93
CA ILE A 91 2.34 6.75 1.27
C ILE A 91 1.87 6.58 2.73
N GLN A 92 2.46 7.32 3.68
CA GLN A 92 2.03 7.32 5.07
C GLN A 92 0.57 7.72 5.24
N SER A 93 0.10 8.72 4.50
CA SER A 93 -1.32 9.10 4.52
C SER A 93 -2.23 7.97 4.04
N MET A 94 -1.81 7.14 3.08
CA MET A 94 -2.61 6.01 2.59
C MET A 94 -2.66 4.87 3.60
N TYR A 95 -1.56 4.63 4.30
CA TYR A 95 -1.50 3.59 5.33
C TYR A 95 -2.07 4.04 6.67
N SER A 96 -2.39 5.32 6.87
CA SER A 96 -2.84 5.82 8.19
C SER A 96 -4.05 5.07 8.75
N ASP A 97 -5.07 4.81 7.94
CA ASP A 97 -6.26 4.06 8.40
C ASP A 97 -5.92 2.58 8.69
N ILE A 98 -5.09 1.97 7.85
CA ILE A 98 -4.64 0.58 8.03
C ILE A 98 -3.76 0.45 9.27
N ASP A 99 -2.89 1.43 9.52
CA ASP A 99 -2.02 1.46 10.68
C ASP A 99 -2.83 1.63 11.96
N LEU A 100 -3.89 2.45 11.95
CA LEU A 100 -4.84 2.52 13.06
C LEU A 100 -5.50 1.16 13.34
N ASP A 101 -5.91 0.42 12.31
CA ASP A 101 -6.45 -0.93 12.48
C ASP A 101 -5.40 -1.93 13.00
N ALA A 102 -4.18 -1.87 12.46
CA ALA A 102 -3.08 -2.71 12.89
C ALA A 102 -2.68 -2.44 14.34
N ASN A 103 -2.71 -1.18 14.79
CA ASN A 103 -2.48 -0.79 16.18
C ASN A 103 -3.55 -1.37 17.13
N GLU A 104 -4.83 -1.30 16.73
CA GLU A 104 -5.93 -1.92 17.49
C GLU A 104 -5.73 -3.45 17.57
N MET A 105 -5.43 -4.08 16.44
CA MET A 105 -5.19 -5.52 16.35
C MET A 105 -3.97 -5.97 17.16
N GLU A 106 -2.88 -5.20 17.13
CA GLU A 106 -1.69 -5.47 17.94
C GLU A 106 -2.00 -5.41 19.42
N THR A 107 -2.78 -4.43 19.87
CA THR A 107 -3.19 -4.30 21.29
C THR A 107 -3.98 -5.53 21.74
N GLU A 108 -4.95 -5.98 20.93
CA GLU A 108 -5.74 -7.18 21.20
C GLU A 108 -4.88 -8.45 21.20
N PHE A 109 -3.91 -8.54 20.29
CA PHE A 109 -2.97 -9.66 20.26
C PHE A 109 -2.03 -9.65 21.46
N GLN A 110 -1.51 -8.50 21.89
CA GLN A 110 -0.68 -8.39 23.09
C GLN A 110 -1.42 -8.96 24.31
N ALA A 111 -2.68 -8.54 24.54
CA ALA A 111 -3.51 -9.10 25.60
C ALA A 111 -3.74 -10.62 25.44
N SER A 112 -3.98 -11.08 24.22
CA SER A 112 -4.15 -12.52 23.92
C SER A 112 -2.87 -13.32 24.17
N PHE A 113 -1.69 -12.74 23.92
CA PHE A 113 -0.40 -13.36 24.18
C PHE A 113 -0.11 -13.46 25.67
N GLU A 114 -0.52 -12.50 26.49
CA GLU A 114 -0.43 -12.60 27.95
C GLU A 114 -1.18 -13.83 28.48
N GLU A 115 -2.41 -14.04 28.01
CA GLU A 115 -3.19 -15.23 28.36
C GLU A 115 -2.54 -16.52 27.84
N LEU A 116 -2.07 -16.51 26.58
CA LEU A 116 -1.42 -17.68 25.98
C LEU A 116 -0.13 -18.06 26.73
N LEU A 117 0.71 -17.09 27.06
CA LEU A 117 1.96 -17.30 27.78
C LEU A 117 1.69 -17.86 29.18
N TRP A 118 0.62 -17.42 29.84
CA TRP A 118 0.19 -18.04 31.10
C TRP A 118 -0.11 -19.54 30.93
N PHE A 119 -0.88 -19.92 29.90
CA PHE A 119 -1.15 -21.34 29.61
C PHE A 119 0.13 -22.13 29.29
N VAL A 120 1.06 -21.54 28.54
CA VAL A 120 2.35 -22.16 28.24
C VAL A 120 3.16 -22.39 29.51
N ASN A 121 3.23 -21.41 30.41
CA ASN A 121 3.94 -21.52 31.68
C ASN A 121 3.35 -22.61 32.57
N VAL A 122 2.02 -22.67 32.70
CA VAL A 122 1.34 -23.74 33.43
C VAL A 122 1.64 -25.13 32.83
N HIS A 123 1.69 -25.23 31.50
CA HIS A 123 2.05 -26.48 30.84
C HIS A 123 3.50 -26.89 31.12
N LEU A 124 4.46 -25.96 31.01
CA LEU A 124 5.88 -26.20 31.28
C LEU A 124 6.12 -26.63 32.73
N PHE A 125 5.42 -26.00 33.68
CA PHE A 125 5.45 -26.38 35.08
C PHE A 125 4.94 -27.82 35.29
N ASN A 126 3.76 -28.14 34.73
CA ASN A 126 3.16 -29.47 34.86
C ASN A 126 3.98 -30.58 34.17
N ALA A 127 4.69 -30.25 33.09
CA ALA A 127 5.57 -31.17 32.39
C ALA A 127 6.96 -31.34 33.07
N GLY A 128 7.24 -30.56 34.12
CA GLY A 128 8.47 -30.66 34.91
C GLY A 128 9.68 -29.93 34.32
N PHE A 129 9.47 -28.99 33.39
CA PHE A 129 10.55 -28.19 32.80
C PHE A 129 10.99 -27.01 33.67
N GLY A 130 10.21 -26.65 34.69
CA GLY A 130 10.48 -25.54 35.60
C GLY A 130 9.33 -24.55 35.67
N ASP A 131 9.46 -23.57 36.55
CA ASP A 131 8.55 -22.43 36.67
C ASP A 131 9.17 -21.22 35.98
N PHE A 132 8.46 -20.65 35.01
CA PHE A 132 8.88 -19.52 34.20
C PHE A 132 7.89 -18.34 34.30
N GLU A 133 7.02 -18.33 35.32
CA GLU A 133 6.00 -17.28 35.48
C GLU A 133 6.60 -15.88 35.71
N GLN A 134 7.86 -15.80 36.16
CA GLN A 134 8.57 -14.54 36.41
C GLN A 134 9.49 -14.10 35.25
N GLU A 135 9.58 -14.88 34.17
CA GLU A 135 10.38 -14.49 33.01
C GLU A 135 9.62 -13.47 32.17
N GLU A 136 10.24 -12.34 31.89
CA GLU A 136 9.68 -11.31 31.00
C GLU A 136 9.89 -11.72 29.54
N VAL A 137 8.78 -11.89 28.81
CA VAL A 137 8.78 -12.19 27.37
C VAL A 137 8.23 -10.99 26.61
N GLU A 138 9.06 -10.38 25.76
CA GLU A 138 8.66 -9.31 24.86
C GLU A 138 8.24 -9.88 23.50
N VAL A 139 7.02 -9.55 23.05
CA VAL A 139 6.51 -9.94 21.74
C VAL A 139 6.61 -8.74 20.80
N ILE A 140 7.43 -8.87 19.75
CA ILE A 140 7.65 -7.81 18.75
C ILE A 140 6.81 -8.12 17.50
N PHE A 141 5.94 -7.18 17.12
CA PHE A 141 5.16 -7.25 15.89
C PHE A 141 5.83 -6.44 14.78
N ASN A 142 6.12 -7.10 13.66
CA ASN A 142 6.67 -6.44 12.47
C ASN A 142 5.56 -6.12 11.49
N ARG A 143 5.58 -4.92 10.91
CA ARG A 143 4.60 -4.44 9.93
C ARG A 143 5.27 -4.23 8.58
N ASP A 144 4.70 -4.81 7.54
CA ASP A 144 5.15 -4.60 6.17
C ASP A 144 4.42 -3.39 5.57
N ILE A 145 5.17 -2.31 5.33
CA ILE A 145 4.66 -1.09 4.68
C ILE A 145 5.44 -0.80 3.41
N LEU A 146 4.76 -0.27 2.39
CA LEU A 146 5.46 0.31 1.25
C LEU A 146 6.19 1.58 1.71
N ILE A 147 7.45 1.71 1.31
CA ILE A 147 8.28 2.89 1.59
C ILE A 147 8.95 3.36 0.31
N ASN A 148 9.20 4.66 0.22
CA ASN A 148 10.08 5.18 -0.83
C ASN A 148 11.54 5.00 -0.40
N GLU A 149 12.15 3.88 -0.82
CA GLU A 149 13.54 3.54 -0.48
C GLU A 149 14.53 4.64 -0.88
N ALA A 150 14.30 5.34 -1.99
CA ALA A 150 15.21 6.40 -2.44
C ALA A 150 15.26 7.57 -1.45
N GLU A 151 14.10 7.97 -0.91
CA GLU A 151 14.01 9.02 0.11
C GLU A 151 14.63 8.57 1.44
N VAL A 152 14.41 7.31 1.83
CA VAL A 152 15.03 6.73 3.04
C VAL A 152 16.56 6.71 2.91
N ILE A 153 17.09 6.23 1.78
CA ILE A 153 18.54 6.18 1.52
C ILE A 153 19.15 7.59 1.51
N GLU A 154 18.48 8.56 0.89
CA GLU A 154 18.93 9.96 0.90
C GLU A 154 18.97 10.53 2.32
N ASN A 155 17.97 10.23 3.15
CA ASN A 155 17.92 10.66 4.56
C ASN A 155 19.02 9.98 5.40
N VAL A 156 19.28 8.69 5.19
CA VAL A 156 20.39 7.96 5.82
C VAL A 156 21.72 8.62 5.43
N GLN A 157 21.93 8.92 4.16
CA GLN A 157 23.14 9.59 3.69
C GLN A 157 23.34 10.97 4.31
N LYS A 158 22.27 11.78 4.43
CA LYS A 158 22.30 13.10 5.07
C LYS A 158 22.51 13.04 6.58
N SER A 159 22.16 11.92 7.21
CA SER A 159 22.33 11.67 8.64
C SER A 159 23.72 11.14 9.01
N ASN A 160 24.56 10.88 8.00
CA ASN A 160 25.93 10.46 8.21
C ASN A 160 26.73 11.54 8.95
N GLY A 161 27.38 11.16 10.06
CA GLY A 161 28.07 12.08 10.97
C GLY A 161 27.18 12.74 12.05
N ILE A 162 25.87 12.54 12.01
CA ILE A 162 24.93 12.94 13.06
C ILE A 162 24.55 11.73 13.93
N LEU A 163 24.23 10.61 13.27
CA LEU A 163 23.88 9.34 13.92
C LEU A 163 25.05 8.34 13.89
N SER A 164 24.99 7.32 14.75
CA SER A 164 25.97 6.22 14.73
C SER A 164 25.83 5.39 13.45
N ASP A 165 26.94 4.81 12.99
CA ASP A 165 26.95 3.89 11.85
C ASP A 165 25.97 2.71 12.06
N GLU A 166 25.82 2.24 13.29
CA GLU A 166 24.86 1.19 13.67
C GLU A 166 23.41 1.63 13.41
N THR A 167 23.04 2.84 13.83
CA THR A 167 21.69 3.38 13.60
C THR A 167 21.42 3.57 12.11
N LEU A 168 22.42 4.02 11.36
CA LEU A 168 22.30 4.23 9.91
C LEU A 168 22.12 2.91 9.15
N VAL A 169 22.84 1.86 9.56
CA VAL A 169 22.73 0.52 8.99
C VAL A 169 21.40 -0.13 9.37
N ALA A 170 20.94 0.05 10.62
CA ALA A 170 19.68 -0.50 11.09
C ALA A 170 18.43 0.10 10.41
N ASN A 171 18.51 1.36 9.99
CA ASN A 171 17.42 2.04 9.27
C ASN A 171 17.56 1.95 7.74
N HIS A 172 18.54 1.19 7.24
CA HIS A 172 18.76 1.06 5.80
C HIS A 172 17.80 0.00 5.21
N PRO A 173 17.01 0.31 4.16
CA PRO A 173 15.93 -0.57 3.68
C PRO A 173 16.39 -1.92 3.12
N TRP A 174 17.66 -2.04 2.77
CA TRP A 174 18.26 -3.28 2.23
C TRP A 174 18.99 -4.13 3.28
N VAL A 175 18.91 -3.76 4.55
CA VAL A 175 19.61 -4.46 5.64
C VAL A 175 18.59 -5.16 6.52
N ASP A 176 18.57 -6.50 6.43
CA ASP A 176 17.70 -7.33 7.28
C ASP A 176 18.29 -7.53 8.68
N ASP A 177 19.61 -7.70 8.77
CA ASP A 177 20.35 -7.93 10.03
C ASP A 177 21.47 -6.87 10.17
N PRO A 178 21.27 -5.86 11.03
CA PRO A 178 22.24 -4.78 11.20
C PRO A 178 23.59 -5.24 11.74
N GLN A 179 23.60 -6.22 12.66
CA GLN A 179 24.83 -6.73 13.27
C GLN A 179 25.68 -7.44 12.21
N LYS A 180 25.06 -8.31 11.42
CA LYS A 180 25.73 -9.01 10.33
C LYS A 180 26.21 -8.09 9.22
N GLU A 181 25.53 -6.97 8.97
CA GLU A 181 26.00 -5.98 8.00
C GLU A 181 27.18 -5.16 8.53
N LEU A 182 27.20 -4.84 9.83
CA LEU A 182 28.36 -4.20 10.46
C LEU A 182 29.60 -5.10 10.43
N GLU A 183 29.45 -6.39 10.70
CA GLU A 183 30.54 -7.37 10.57
C GLU A 183 31.10 -7.40 9.15
N ARG A 184 30.22 -7.45 8.14
CA ARG A 184 30.62 -7.39 6.72
C ARG A 184 31.39 -6.11 6.38
N LYS A 185 30.94 -4.96 6.90
CA LYS A 185 31.65 -3.68 6.72
C LYS A 185 33.00 -3.66 7.41
N GLU A 186 33.14 -4.26 8.60
CA GLU A 186 34.42 -4.36 9.29
C GLU A 186 35.41 -5.27 8.55
N GLU A 187 34.95 -6.43 8.05
CA GLU A 187 35.77 -7.32 7.24
C GLU A 187 36.25 -6.63 5.95
N GLN A 188 35.37 -5.85 5.32
CA GLN A 188 35.74 -5.06 4.15
C GLN A 188 36.80 -4.02 4.49
N LYS A 189 36.62 -3.24 5.57
CA LYS A 189 37.61 -2.25 6.03
C LYS A 189 38.97 -2.89 6.36
N LYS A 190 38.97 -4.07 7.00
CA LYS A 190 40.20 -4.82 7.29
C LYS A 190 40.93 -5.23 6.02
N LYS A 191 40.20 -5.79 5.03
CA LYS A 191 40.76 -6.15 3.72
C LYS A 191 41.33 -4.92 2.99
N GLU A 192 40.62 -3.81 2.99
CA GLU A 192 41.08 -2.55 2.39
C GLU A 192 42.34 -2.00 3.09
N MET A 193 42.42 -2.08 4.43
CA MET A 193 43.62 -1.72 5.17
C MET A 193 44.79 -2.63 4.87
N ASP A 194 44.57 -3.95 4.80
CA ASP A 194 45.62 -4.93 4.48
C ASP A 194 46.14 -4.74 3.05
N GLU A 195 45.27 -4.46 2.08
CA GLU A 195 45.64 -4.10 0.71
C GLU A 195 46.42 -2.78 0.66
N TYR A 196 46.00 -1.76 1.41
CA TYR A 196 46.71 -0.49 1.51
C TYR A 196 48.10 -0.65 2.13
N MET A 197 48.23 -1.43 3.21
CA MET A 197 49.49 -1.72 3.88
C MET A 197 50.43 -2.55 3.00
N ASN A 198 49.89 -3.45 2.15
CA ASN A 198 50.66 -4.19 1.16
C ASN A 198 51.09 -3.31 -0.04
N ALA A 199 50.28 -2.32 -0.43
CA ALA A 199 50.59 -1.40 -1.52
C ALA A 199 51.56 -0.27 -1.11
N PHE A 200 51.54 0.14 0.16
CA PHE A 200 52.45 1.12 0.74
C PHE A 200 53.16 0.51 1.97
N PRO A 201 54.11 -0.42 1.76
CA PRO A 201 54.89 -0.94 2.87
C PRO A 201 55.62 0.21 3.58
N PRO A 202 55.57 0.29 4.92
CA PRO A 202 56.22 1.36 5.65
C PRO A 202 57.71 1.38 5.28
N ALA A 203 58.21 2.55 4.88
CA ALA A 203 59.63 2.76 4.63
C ALA A 203 60.39 2.38 5.90
N VAL A 204 61.06 1.23 5.87
CA VAL A 204 61.99 0.81 6.91
C VAL A 204 63.01 1.95 7.04
N PRO A 205 63.15 2.59 8.21
CA PRO A 205 64.21 3.57 8.42
C PRO A 205 65.52 2.82 8.21
N GLY A 206 66.22 3.16 7.12
CA GLY A 206 67.50 2.59 6.77
C GLY A 206 68.43 2.70 7.97
N ASN A 207 68.81 1.55 8.52
CA ASN A 207 69.78 1.45 9.59
C ASN A 207 71.12 2.00 9.08
N GLY A 208 71.39 3.26 9.43
CA GLY A 208 72.65 3.92 9.14
C GLY A 208 73.78 3.30 9.96
N GLY A 209 74.70 2.64 9.25
CA GLY A 209 76.10 2.50 9.65
C GLY A 209 76.47 1.28 10.49
N GLN A 210 77.24 0.36 9.90
CA GLN A 210 78.66 0.16 10.27
C GLN A 210 79.30 -1.00 9.49
N GLY A 211 80.45 -0.69 8.89
CA GLY A 211 81.64 -1.55 8.93
C GLY A 211 81.71 -2.72 7.95
N GLY A 212 82.55 -2.59 6.93
CA GLY A 212 83.01 -3.72 6.11
C GLY A 212 84.09 -3.27 5.16
N GLY A 213 85.35 -3.47 5.56
CA GLY A 213 86.53 -2.88 4.95
C GLY A 213 86.78 -3.26 3.49
N ILE A 214 87.48 -2.33 2.84
CA ILE A 214 88.30 -2.51 1.65
C ILE A 214 89.12 -3.80 1.79
N ASN A 215 89.17 -4.61 0.73
CA ASN A 215 90.40 -5.29 0.34
C ASN A 215 90.43 -5.46 -1.18
N GLU A 216 91.40 -4.77 -1.77
CA GLU A 216 91.95 -5.01 -3.09
C GLU A 216 92.75 -6.33 -3.06
N GLU A 217 92.46 -7.23 -4.00
CA GLU A 217 93.39 -7.96 -4.92
C GLU A 217 92.62 -9.04 -5.68
#